data_AF-A0A7C3J1L6-F1
#
_entry.id   AF-A0A7C3J1L6-F1
#
_cell.length_a   1.000
_cell.length_b   1.000
_cell.length_c   1.000
_cell.angle_alpha   90.00
_cell.angle_beta   90.00
_cell.angle_gamma   90.00
#
_symmetry.space_group_name_H-M   'P 1'
#
loop_
_entity.id
_entity.type
_entity.pdbx_description
1 polymer ?
#
loop_
_entity_poly.entity_id
_entity_poly.type
_entity_poly.pdbx_seq_one_letter_code
_entity_poly.pdbx_strand_id
1 'polypeptide(L)'
;MRSLALGGALAVATPTFGGTRRDDVARRIRGRTFPSVFQAWNKADHLKDEPELATAARHDLVFHAPEFFGLRWEGASRGLATRFRPDSVEPARSRREELLKLNPNLILIAEIRYRDAPANFLPKDHPWWMRKAGKVVAGWDEGRYLQLDFSNRDYRAHVAAQARAAVETGVVDGVMLDWWRDDEDRFALAKAIREAIGEDALILANANDRTTPRTAPFINGYFMECTRSHTAKDWERIAATLSWAEANLREPRINCLETWFHSSRQDLHLMRATTALALTHSDGYCLFSDPNPLPTPDHLHDWYAFWNKGLGKPKGPGKKREDGAFLREFERGFALYNPMGNREVTAEFAEPLTSRATGQRAEAHRIPACDGDILLRDGA
;
A
#
# COMPACT_ATOMS: atom_id res chain seq x y z
N MET A 1 -18.88 68.19 -18.83
CA MET A 1 -17.88 67.14 -18.53
C MET A 1 -18.33 66.33 -17.33
N ARG A 2 -19.05 65.21 -17.54
CA ARG A 2 -19.26 64.17 -16.53
C ARG A 2 -19.24 62.83 -17.27
N SER A 3 -18.19 62.07 -16.99
CA SER A 3 -17.94 60.72 -17.51
C SER A 3 -18.74 59.73 -16.66
N LEU A 4 -19.56 58.89 -17.29
CA LEU A 4 -20.23 57.75 -16.64
C LEU A 4 -19.55 56.49 -17.17
N ALA A 5 -18.78 55.85 -16.30
CA ALA A 5 -18.11 54.59 -16.56
C ALA A 5 -19.10 53.42 -16.48
N LEU A 6 -19.16 52.60 -17.53
CA LEU A 6 -19.79 51.28 -17.49
C LEU A 6 -18.91 50.33 -16.67
N GLY A 7 -19.39 49.92 -15.51
CA GLY A 7 -18.83 48.80 -14.76
C GLY A 7 -19.41 47.48 -15.26
N GLY A 8 -18.70 46.81 -16.18
CA GLY A 8 -18.98 45.43 -16.56
C GLY A 8 -18.43 44.47 -15.51
N ALA A 9 -19.30 43.82 -14.74
CA ALA A 9 -18.92 42.72 -13.87
C ALA A 9 -18.68 41.47 -14.72
N LEU A 10 -17.42 41.09 -14.90
CA LEU A 10 -17.07 39.75 -15.37
C LEU A 10 -17.38 38.77 -14.24
N ALA A 11 -18.43 37.96 -14.42
CA ALA A 11 -18.62 36.76 -13.63
C ALA A 11 -17.53 35.75 -14.01
N VAL A 12 -16.55 35.58 -13.13
CA VAL A 12 -15.58 34.49 -13.21
C VAL A 12 -16.35 33.19 -12.92
N ALA A 13 -16.57 32.39 -13.95
CA ALA A 13 -17.13 31.06 -13.80
C ALA A 13 -16.11 30.20 -13.01
N THR A 14 -16.49 29.82 -11.79
CA THR A 14 -15.81 28.78 -11.03
C THR A 14 -16.02 27.44 -11.74
N PRO A 15 -14.96 26.66 -12.02
CA PRO A 15 -15.15 25.33 -12.58
C PRO A 15 -15.74 24.44 -11.48
N THR A 16 -16.95 23.95 -11.72
CA THR A 16 -17.59 22.90 -10.92
C THR A 16 -16.87 21.57 -11.18
N PHE A 17 -15.89 21.23 -10.36
CA PHE A 17 -15.35 19.86 -10.29
C PHE A 17 -16.34 18.98 -9.50
N GLY A 18 -17.36 18.48 -10.19
CA GLY A 18 -18.46 17.70 -9.60
C GLY A 18 -18.16 16.21 -9.36
N GLY A 19 -17.04 15.88 -8.72
CA GLY A 19 -16.72 14.50 -8.29
C GLY A 19 -16.43 14.42 -6.79
N THR A 20 -16.91 13.38 -6.12
CA THR A 20 -16.58 13.15 -4.71
C THR A 20 -15.12 12.71 -4.55
N ARG A 21 -14.53 12.83 -3.34
CA ARG A 21 -13.17 12.31 -3.05
C ARG A 21 -13.07 10.83 -3.45
N ARG A 22 -14.12 10.06 -3.18
CA ARG A 22 -14.19 8.64 -3.52
C ARG A 22 -14.11 8.40 -5.02
N ASP A 23 -14.79 9.21 -5.83
CA ASP A 23 -14.75 9.07 -7.29
C ASP A 23 -13.34 9.34 -7.83
N ASP A 24 -12.65 10.35 -7.29
CA ASP A 24 -11.27 10.65 -7.68
C ASP A 24 -10.30 9.53 -7.28
N VAL A 25 -10.36 9.06 -6.04
CA VAL A 25 -9.53 7.94 -5.54
C VAL A 25 -9.78 6.68 -6.36
N ALA A 26 -11.04 6.32 -6.58
CA ALA A 26 -11.39 5.14 -7.36
C ALA A 26 -10.96 5.26 -8.83
N ARG A 27 -11.03 6.47 -9.41
CA ARG A 27 -10.51 6.77 -10.75
C ARG A 27 -9.00 6.59 -10.81
N ARG A 28 -8.25 7.08 -9.83
CA ARG A 28 -6.79 6.89 -9.75
C ARG A 28 -6.42 5.41 -9.62
N ILE A 29 -7.08 4.66 -8.74
CA ILE A 29 -6.87 3.22 -8.59
C ILE A 29 -7.11 2.45 -9.90
N ARG A 30 -8.21 2.74 -10.61
CA ARG A 30 -8.54 2.13 -11.91
C ARG A 30 -7.71 2.65 -13.09
N GLY A 31 -7.10 3.83 -12.94
CA GLY A 31 -6.31 4.49 -13.97
C GLY A 31 -4.89 3.93 -14.10
N ARG A 32 -4.44 3.13 -13.12
CA ARG A 32 -3.12 2.50 -13.11
C ARG A 32 -2.95 1.51 -14.27
N THR A 33 -1.69 1.29 -14.62
CA THR A 33 -1.23 0.24 -15.53
C THR A 33 -0.25 -0.65 -14.79
N PHE A 34 -0.16 -1.91 -15.18
CA PHE A 34 0.56 -2.91 -14.41
C PHE A 34 2.00 -3.19 -14.94
N PRO A 35 2.92 -3.66 -14.08
CA PRO A 35 2.76 -3.92 -12.64
C PRO A 35 2.57 -2.66 -11.79
N SER A 36 1.90 -2.81 -10.66
CA SER A 36 1.70 -1.73 -9.69
C SER A 36 2.48 -2.04 -8.41
N VAL A 37 3.31 -1.09 -7.99
CA VAL A 37 4.25 -1.26 -6.87
C VAL A 37 3.89 -0.24 -5.78
N PHE A 38 4.03 -0.63 -4.51
CA PHE A 38 3.82 0.27 -3.39
C PHE A 38 5.11 0.53 -2.60
N GLN A 39 5.12 1.59 -1.81
CA GLN A 39 6.19 1.92 -0.87
C GLN A 39 5.68 1.76 0.57
N ALA A 40 6.34 0.91 1.34
CA ALA A 40 6.12 0.72 2.78
C ALA A 40 7.14 1.55 3.58
N TRP A 41 6.77 2.78 3.95
CA TRP A 41 7.66 3.74 4.61
C TRP A 41 8.89 4.12 3.77
N ASN A 42 9.90 3.26 3.68
CA ASN A 42 11.20 3.59 3.11
C ASN A 42 11.24 3.46 1.59
N LYS A 43 12.10 4.28 0.97
CA LYS A 43 12.21 4.41 -0.49
C LYS A 43 13.06 3.31 -1.12
N ALA A 44 12.99 3.21 -2.45
CA ALA A 44 13.95 2.41 -3.20
C ALA A 44 15.37 2.97 -3.01
N ASP A 45 16.29 2.14 -2.52
CA ASP A 45 17.59 2.58 -1.97
C ASP A 45 18.66 2.77 -3.03
N HIS A 46 18.72 1.89 -4.04
CA HIS A 46 19.72 1.99 -5.11
C HIS A 46 19.55 3.23 -6.04
N LEU A 47 18.44 3.97 -5.94
CA LEU A 47 18.17 5.19 -6.73
C LEU A 47 18.69 6.45 -6.02
N LYS A 48 19.98 6.48 -5.67
CA LYS A 48 20.56 7.54 -4.83
C LYS A 48 20.60 8.91 -5.51
N ASP A 49 20.68 8.93 -6.83
CA ASP A 49 20.75 10.15 -7.64
C ASP A 49 19.37 10.70 -8.04
N GLU A 50 18.30 9.98 -7.73
CA GLU A 50 16.94 10.41 -8.05
C GLU A 50 16.33 11.28 -6.93
N PRO A 51 15.65 12.39 -7.27
CA PRO A 51 14.94 13.19 -6.27
C PRO A 51 13.93 12.36 -5.49
N GLU A 52 13.82 12.61 -4.18
CA GLU A 52 12.95 11.84 -3.27
C GLU A 52 11.50 11.72 -3.76
N LEU A 53 10.92 12.81 -4.26
CA LEU A 53 9.55 12.81 -4.80
C LEU A 53 9.43 11.99 -6.08
N ALA A 54 10.45 12.00 -6.94
CA ALA A 54 10.46 11.18 -8.14
C ALA A 54 10.54 9.69 -7.79
N THR A 55 11.38 9.32 -6.82
CA THR A 55 11.45 7.94 -6.32
C THR A 55 10.13 7.50 -5.68
N ALA A 56 9.50 8.34 -4.87
CA ALA A 56 8.18 8.05 -4.32
C ALA A 56 7.13 7.87 -5.43
N ALA A 57 7.12 8.75 -6.44
CA ALA A 57 6.16 8.73 -7.55
C ALA A 57 6.33 7.56 -8.53
N ARG A 58 7.44 6.80 -8.48
CA ARG A 58 7.55 5.52 -9.20
C ARG A 58 6.49 4.51 -8.73
N HIS A 59 6.12 4.58 -7.46
CA HIS A 59 5.09 3.74 -6.85
C HIS A 59 3.71 4.28 -7.17
N ASP A 60 2.71 3.42 -7.12
CA ASP A 60 1.30 3.80 -7.28
C ASP A 60 0.57 3.91 -5.93
N LEU A 61 1.19 3.45 -4.85
CA LEU A 61 0.73 3.69 -3.48
C LEU A 61 1.94 3.93 -2.58
N VAL A 62 1.85 4.94 -1.72
CA VAL A 62 2.85 5.20 -0.68
C VAL A 62 2.13 5.32 0.65
N PHE A 63 2.55 4.53 1.63
CA PHE A 63 2.15 4.77 3.01
C PHE A 63 3.35 5.12 3.89
N HIS A 64 3.17 6.12 4.75
CA HIS A 64 4.21 6.61 5.65
C HIS A 64 3.58 7.37 6.83
N ALA A 65 4.34 7.62 7.89
CA ALA A 65 4.01 8.62 8.90
C ALA A 65 3.65 9.99 8.29
N PRO A 66 2.71 10.76 8.87
CA PRO A 66 2.24 12.05 8.35
C PRO A 66 3.36 13.04 7.99
N GLU A 67 4.47 13.01 8.72
CA GLU A 67 5.62 13.90 8.54
C GLU A 67 6.29 13.76 7.17
N PHE A 68 6.26 12.57 6.55
CA PHE A 68 6.77 12.37 5.19
C PHE A 68 5.98 13.16 4.15
N PHE A 69 4.69 13.37 4.40
CA PHE A 69 3.85 14.21 3.55
C PHE A 69 3.96 15.70 3.89
N GLY A 70 4.80 16.08 4.86
CA GLY A 70 5.01 17.45 5.30
C GLY A 70 4.08 17.90 6.43
N LEU A 71 3.19 17.03 6.92
CA LEU A 71 2.28 17.34 8.02
C LEU A 71 3.00 17.34 9.37
N ARG A 72 2.68 18.30 10.24
CA ARG A 72 3.24 18.38 11.60
C ARG A 72 2.13 18.38 12.63
N TRP A 73 2.11 17.39 13.52
CA TRP A 73 1.16 17.34 14.63
C TRP A 73 1.25 18.60 15.51
N GLU A 74 0.11 19.07 16.02
CA GLU A 74 0.04 20.14 17.00
C GLU A 74 0.35 19.64 18.42
N GLY A 75 1.03 20.45 19.23
CA GLY A 75 1.36 20.13 20.62
C GLY A 75 2.71 19.43 20.80
N ALA A 76 3.06 19.15 22.06
CA ALA A 76 4.37 18.61 22.43
C ALA A 76 4.47 17.07 22.30
N SER A 77 3.33 16.37 22.27
CA SER A 77 3.24 14.90 22.22
C SER A 77 2.37 14.50 21.04
N ARG A 78 2.97 13.77 20.08
CA ARG A 78 2.27 13.29 18.88
C ARG A 78 1.07 12.42 19.22
N GLY A 79 1.16 11.62 20.28
CA GLY A 79 0.08 10.73 20.73
C GLY A 79 -1.09 11.41 21.42
N LEU A 80 -1.01 12.71 21.71
CA LEU A 80 -2.12 13.51 22.24
C LEU A 80 -2.67 14.52 21.22
N ALA A 81 -2.03 14.64 20.06
CA ALA A 81 -2.45 15.57 19.03
C ALA A 81 -3.73 15.09 18.35
N THR A 82 -4.67 16.00 18.09
CA THR A 82 -5.88 15.71 17.29
C THR A 82 -5.98 16.58 16.04
N ARG A 83 -4.92 17.37 15.77
CA ARG A 83 -4.86 18.35 14.69
C ARG A 83 -3.42 18.46 14.20
N PHE A 84 -3.27 18.93 12.97
CA PHE A 84 -2.01 19.35 12.40
C PHE A 84 -1.84 20.86 12.54
N ARG A 85 -0.61 21.33 12.64
CA ARG A 85 -0.29 22.76 12.62
C ARG A 85 -0.78 23.35 11.30
N PRO A 86 -1.57 24.44 11.32
CA PRO A 86 -2.07 25.07 10.08
C PRO A 86 -0.95 25.44 9.11
N ASP A 87 0.21 25.85 9.64
CA ASP A 87 1.42 26.20 8.87
C ASP A 87 2.11 25.01 8.16
N SER A 88 1.62 23.78 8.36
CA SER A 88 2.13 22.57 7.71
C SER A 88 1.19 22.03 6.63
N VAL A 89 -0.09 22.40 6.65
CA VAL A 89 -1.12 21.80 5.79
C VAL A 89 -0.99 22.27 4.34
N GLU A 90 -0.88 23.58 4.09
CA GLU A 90 -0.76 24.10 2.72
C GLU A 90 0.53 23.61 2.01
N PRO A 91 1.72 23.67 2.62
CA PRO A 91 2.92 23.08 2.01
C PRO A 91 2.78 21.58 1.72
N ALA A 92 2.11 20.83 2.60
CA ALA A 92 1.85 19.41 2.41
C ALA A 92 0.89 19.14 1.24
N ARG A 93 -0.11 20.01 1.03
CA ARG A 93 -1.00 19.96 -0.15
C ARG A 93 -0.22 20.24 -1.43
N SER A 94 0.66 21.24 -1.45
CA SER A 94 1.53 21.49 -2.61
C SER A 94 2.45 20.31 -2.91
N ARG A 95 3.02 19.66 -1.88
CA ARG A 95 3.82 18.44 -2.06
C ARG A 95 3.00 17.29 -2.66
N ARG A 96 1.75 17.11 -2.22
CA ARG A 96 0.82 16.15 -2.85
C ARG A 96 0.59 16.48 -4.33
N GLU A 97 0.35 17.74 -4.67
CA GLU A 97 0.16 18.15 -6.06
C GLU A 97 1.39 17.87 -6.93
N GLU A 98 2.60 18.11 -6.42
CA GLU A 98 3.85 17.76 -7.10
C GLU A 98 3.97 16.26 -7.34
N LEU A 99 3.67 15.43 -6.33
CA LEU A 99 3.62 13.97 -6.49
C LEU A 99 2.61 13.52 -7.54
N LEU A 100 1.40 14.11 -7.54
CA LEU A 100 0.35 13.77 -8.51
C LEU A 100 0.66 14.26 -9.93
N LYS A 101 1.50 15.29 -10.11
CA LYS A 101 2.03 15.66 -11.44
C LYS A 101 2.98 14.58 -11.98
N LEU A 102 3.76 13.94 -11.10
CA LEU A 102 4.70 12.88 -11.46
C LEU A 102 3.99 11.53 -11.68
N ASN A 103 3.03 11.20 -10.81
CA ASN A 103 2.17 10.03 -10.95
C ASN A 103 0.70 10.41 -10.67
N PRO A 104 -0.10 10.66 -11.72
CA PRO A 104 -1.52 11.04 -11.57
C PRO A 104 -2.41 9.98 -10.91
N ASN A 105 -1.94 8.74 -10.79
CA ASN A 105 -2.67 7.63 -10.19
C ASN A 105 -2.20 7.27 -8.78
N LEU A 106 -1.22 7.99 -8.23
CA LEU A 106 -0.65 7.71 -6.92
C LEU A 106 -1.69 7.85 -5.79
N ILE A 107 -1.69 6.89 -4.87
CA ILE A 107 -2.47 6.88 -3.63
C ILE A 107 -1.56 7.15 -2.44
N LEU A 108 -1.93 8.12 -1.59
CA LEU A 108 -1.15 8.50 -0.41
C LEU A 108 -1.89 8.09 0.88
N ILE A 109 -1.24 7.36 1.77
CA ILE A 109 -1.85 6.83 3.00
C ILE A 109 -1.00 7.23 4.22
N ALA A 110 -1.62 7.79 5.25
CA ALA A 110 -0.92 8.14 6.49
C ALA A 110 -0.97 7.00 7.52
N GLU A 111 0.19 6.56 8.04
CA GLU A 111 0.23 5.68 9.20
C GLU A 111 -0.30 6.42 10.44
N ILE A 112 -1.29 5.83 11.11
CA ILE A 112 -1.77 6.29 12.42
C ILE A 112 -1.43 5.21 13.45
N ARG A 113 -0.58 5.58 14.43
CA ARG A 113 -0.13 4.66 15.47
C ARG A 113 -1.25 4.38 16.46
N TYR A 114 -1.62 3.11 16.57
CA TYR A 114 -2.60 2.63 17.55
C TYR A 114 -2.09 1.48 18.44
N ARG A 115 -1.07 0.72 17.99
CA ARG A 115 -0.51 -0.40 18.76
C ARG A 115 0.86 -0.07 19.30
N ASP A 116 1.81 0.35 18.46
CA ASP A 116 3.21 0.52 18.85
C ASP A 116 3.68 1.94 18.60
N ALA A 117 4.36 2.52 19.58
CA ALA A 117 4.90 3.87 19.47
C ALA A 117 6.21 4.05 20.24
N PRO A 118 7.07 5.00 19.80
CA PRO A 118 8.29 5.30 20.54
C PRO A 118 7.96 5.89 21.92
N ALA A 119 8.87 5.76 22.88
CA ALA A 119 8.63 6.16 24.28
C ALA A 119 8.25 7.65 24.46
N ASN A 120 8.60 8.52 23.51
CA ASN A 120 8.24 9.95 23.52
C ASN A 120 6.89 10.26 22.85
N PHE A 121 6.14 9.24 22.41
CA PHE A 121 4.85 9.45 21.75
C PHE A 121 3.79 9.98 22.71
N LEU A 122 3.74 9.48 23.94
CA LEU A 122 2.90 9.94 25.05
C LEU A 122 3.76 10.27 26.29
N PRO A 123 3.26 11.08 27.24
CA PRO A 123 3.86 11.18 28.56
C PRO A 123 4.07 9.80 29.21
N LYS A 124 5.18 9.60 29.92
CA LYS A 124 5.61 8.30 30.47
C LYS A 124 4.52 7.56 31.28
N ASP A 125 3.73 8.31 32.05
CA ASP A 125 2.72 7.77 32.95
C ASP A 125 1.29 7.85 32.36
N HIS A 126 1.16 8.15 31.07
CA HIS A 126 -0.15 8.24 30.44
C HIS A 126 -0.92 6.90 30.52
N PRO A 127 -2.24 6.92 30.80
CA PRO A 127 -3.04 5.70 30.93
C PRO A 127 -3.21 4.91 29.64
N TRP A 128 -2.88 5.51 28.49
CA TRP A 128 -2.93 4.83 27.18
C TRP A 128 -1.70 4.00 26.87
N TRP A 129 -0.68 3.97 27.74
CA TRP A 129 0.33 2.92 27.66
C TRP A 129 -0.25 1.59 28.14
N MET A 130 -0.14 0.54 27.34
CA MET A 130 -0.55 -0.80 27.74
C MET A 130 0.34 -1.28 28.89
N ARG A 131 -0.29 -1.70 29.99
CA ARG A 131 0.41 -2.21 31.17
C ARG A 131 -0.01 -3.63 31.50
N LYS A 132 0.97 -4.46 31.85
CA LYS A 132 0.76 -5.78 32.45
C LYS A 132 1.53 -5.84 33.77
N ALA A 133 0.83 -6.20 34.86
CA ALA A 133 1.38 -6.16 36.21
C ALA A 133 2.06 -4.79 36.54
N GLY A 134 1.44 -3.68 36.14
CA GLY A 134 1.92 -2.31 36.38
C GLY A 134 3.05 -1.82 35.46
N LYS A 135 3.68 -2.71 34.67
CA LYS A 135 4.78 -2.36 33.76
C LYS A 135 4.27 -2.12 32.34
N VAL A 136 4.82 -1.09 31.67
CA VAL A 136 4.53 -0.85 30.25
C VAL A 136 5.03 -2.04 29.43
N VAL A 137 4.20 -2.49 28.50
CA VAL A 137 4.49 -3.63 27.64
C VAL A 137 5.35 -3.17 26.47
N ALA A 138 6.45 -3.89 26.18
CA ALA A 138 7.24 -3.65 24.99
C ALA A 138 6.45 -4.04 23.72
N GLY A 139 6.58 -3.23 22.67
CA GLY A 139 5.98 -3.51 21.36
C GLY A 139 6.58 -4.74 20.69
N TRP A 140 7.90 -4.83 20.82
CA TRP A 140 8.78 -5.83 20.23
C TRP A 140 9.90 -6.20 21.20
N ASP A 141 10.53 -7.35 20.95
CA ASP A 141 11.63 -7.83 21.78
C ASP A 141 12.87 -6.92 21.70
N GLU A 142 13.07 -6.16 20.60
CA GLU A 142 14.19 -5.20 20.50
C GLU A 142 14.01 -3.92 21.36
N GLY A 143 12.87 -3.73 22.03
CA GLY A 143 12.68 -2.73 23.08
C GLY A 143 12.58 -1.26 22.63
N ARG A 144 12.52 -0.96 21.32
CA ARG A 144 12.45 0.41 20.79
C ARG A 144 11.06 1.04 20.81
N TYR A 145 10.02 0.21 20.81
CA TYR A 145 8.62 0.63 20.80
C TYR A 145 7.89 0.08 22.02
N LEU A 146 6.89 0.82 22.49
CA LEU A 146 6.02 0.46 23.61
C LEU A 146 4.59 0.27 23.09
N GLN A 147 3.85 -0.65 23.71
CA GLN A 147 2.46 -0.91 23.33
C GLN A 147 1.52 0.14 23.92
N LEU A 148 0.58 0.55 23.09
CA LEU A 148 -0.53 1.43 23.39
C LEU A 148 -1.77 0.59 23.70
N ASP A 149 -2.58 1.03 24.66
CA ASP A 149 -3.74 0.29 25.14
C ASP A 149 -4.95 0.48 24.22
N PHE A 150 -4.95 -0.19 23.08
CA PHE A 150 -6.08 -0.20 22.14
C PHE A 150 -7.36 -0.87 22.69
N SER A 151 -7.32 -1.47 23.89
CA SER A 151 -8.51 -1.91 24.61
C SER A 151 -9.25 -0.76 25.31
N ASN A 152 -8.55 0.35 25.55
CA ASN A 152 -9.12 1.56 26.13
C ASN A 152 -10.02 2.29 25.12
N ARG A 153 -11.29 2.47 25.47
CA ARG A 153 -12.30 3.13 24.62
C ARG A 153 -11.92 4.56 24.24
N ASP A 154 -11.43 5.35 25.19
CA ASP A 154 -11.08 6.76 24.95
C ASP A 154 -9.87 6.86 24.02
N TYR A 155 -8.92 5.93 24.17
CA TYR A 155 -7.80 5.86 23.26
C TYR A 155 -8.22 5.50 21.83
N ARG A 156 -9.13 4.54 21.65
CA ARG A 156 -9.67 4.23 20.31
C ARG A 156 -10.38 5.44 19.67
N ALA A 157 -11.15 6.19 20.47
CA ALA A 157 -11.77 7.42 20.00
C ALA A 157 -10.73 8.48 19.60
N HIS A 158 -9.61 8.55 20.34
CA HIS A 158 -8.49 9.43 20.00
C HIS A 158 -7.80 9.03 18.68
N VAL A 159 -7.52 7.74 18.48
CA VAL A 159 -6.95 7.23 17.21
C VAL A 159 -7.89 7.55 16.04
N ALA A 160 -9.21 7.39 16.22
CA ALA A 160 -10.19 7.78 15.21
C ALA A 160 -10.17 9.29 14.91
N ALA A 161 -9.99 10.14 15.93
CA ALA A 161 -9.84 11.58 15.75
C ALA A 161 -8.54 11.94 14.98
N GLN A 162 -7.43 11.25 15.25
CA GLN A 162 -6.19 11.42 14.48
C GLN A 162 -6.34 11.01 13.02
N ALA A 163 -7.01 9.88 12.78
CA ALA A 163 -7.31 9.42 11.43
C ALA A 163 -8.16 10.44 10.66
N ARG A 164 -9.21 10.97 11.30
CA ARG A 164 -10.03 12.05 10.73
C ARG A 164 -9.20 13.29 10.41
N ALA A 165 -8.38 13.74 11.36
CA ALA A 165 -7.53 14.91 11.16
C ALA A 165 -6.60 14.74 9.94
N ALA A 166 -6.03 13.55 9.74
CA ALA A 166 -5.17 13.27 8.58
C ALA A 166 -5.95 13.35 7.27
N VAL A 167 -7.11 12.71 7.21
CA VAL A 167 -7.96 12.69 6.00
C VAL A 167 -8.51 14.07 5.67
N GLU A 168 -8.96 14.84 6.67
CA GLU A 168 -9.51 16.20 6.51
C GLU A 168 -8.49 17.20 5.95
N THR A 169 -7.18 16.96 6.13
CA THR A 169 -6.16 17.78 5.47
C THR A 169 -6.26 17.74 3.95
N GLY A 170 -6.79 16.67 3.35
CA GLY A 170 -6.77 16.46 1.90
C GLY A 170 -5.39 16.10 1.33
N VAL A 171 -4.37 15.95 2.18
CA VAL A 171 -3.01 15.52 1.78
C VAL A 171 -2.96 14.02 1.51
N VAL A 172 -3.72 13.23 2.27
CA VAL A 172 -3.78 11.77 2.15
C VAL A 172 -5.18 11.28 1.78
N ASP A 173 -5.21 10.14 1.10
CA ASP A 173 -6.41 9.44 0.62
C ASP A 173 -7.00 8.50 1.68
N GLY A 174 -6.25 8.20 2.73
CA GLY A 174 -6.65 7.29 3.80
C GLY A 174 -5.58 7.11 4.87
N VAL A 175 -5.79 6.11 5.71
CA VAL A 175 -4.89 5.78 6.83
C VAL A 175 -4.43 4.33 6.81
N MET A 176 -3.24 4.09 7.36
CA MET A 176 -2.65 2.76 7.56
C MET A 176 -2.58 2.45 9.06
N LEU A 177 -2.95 1.22 9.43
CA LEU A 177 -2.93 0.71 10.80
C LEU A 177 -2.02 -0.52 10.87
N ASP A 178 -0.89 -0.37 11.55
CA ASP A 178 0.13 -1.41 11.62
C ASP A 178 -0.21 -2.52 12.66
N TRP A 179 0.24 -3.75 12.43
CA TRP A 179 0.03 -4.88 13.35
C TRP A 179 -1.43 -5.26 13.65
N TRP A 180 -2.22 -5.47 12.60
CA TRP A 180 -3.65 -5.76 12.67
C TRP A 180 -3.98 -7.25 12.89
N ARG A 181 -5.04 -7.49 13.68
CA ARG A 181 -5.67 -8.78 13.99
C ARG A 181 -7.18 -8.62 14.09
N ASP A 182 -7.91 -9.71 13.91
CA ASP A 182 -9.37 -9.71 13.91
C ASP A 182 -9.97 -10.03 15.29
N ASP A 183 -9.68 -9.16 16.25
CA ASP A 183 -10.16 -9.25 17.64
C ASP A 183 -11.23 -8.19 17.96
N GLU A 184 -11.81 -8.26 19.17
CA GLU A 184 -12.91 -7.39 19.59
C GLU A 184 -12.49 -5.91 19.68
N ASP A 185 -11.30 -5.63 20.22
CA ASP A 185 -10.82 -4.27 20.39
C ASP A 185 -10.49 -3.60 19.05
N ARG A 186 -9.85 -4.33 18.14
CA ARG A 186 -9.57 -3.87 16.78
C ARG A 186 -10.84 -3.77 15.93
N PHE A 187 -11.83 -4.64 16.14
CA PHE A 187 -13.15 -4.46 15.55
C PHE A 187 -13.80 -3.15 15.99
N ALA A 188 -13.80 -2.86 17.29
CA ALA A 188 -14.30 -1.59 17.81
C ALA A 188 -13.52 -0.38 17.27
N LEU A 189 -12.18 -0.52 17.14
CA LEU A 189 -11.32 0.52 16.58
C LEU A 189 -11.61 0.78 15.09
N ALA A 190 -11.70 -0.26 14.26
CA ALA A 190 -12.00 -0.10 12.82
C ALA A 190 -13.36 0.56 12.60
N LYS A 191 -14.36 0.20 13.41
CA LYS A 191 -15.67 0.86 13.39
C LYS A 191 -15.55 2.35 13.76
N ALA A 192 -14.88 2.68 14.85
CA ALA A 192 -14.68 4.07 15.27
C ALA A 192 -13.93 4.90 14.23
N ILE A 193 -12.88 4.35 13.61
CA ILE A 193 -12.13 5.02 12.54
C ILE A 193 -13.03 5.24 11.33
N ARG A 194 -13.77 4.21 10.87
CA ARG A 194 -14.68 4.34 9.73
C ARG A 194 -15.74 5.41 9.97
N GLU A 195 -16.36 5.42 11.14
CA GLU A 195 -17.32 6.45 11.53
C GLU A 195 -16.70 7.86 11.51
N ALA A 196 -15.43 7.99 11.91
CA ALA A 196 -14.74 9.28 11.97
C ALA A 196 -14.25 9.80 10.61
N ILE A 197 -13.76 8.94 9.71
CA ILE A 197 -13.19 9.34 8.41
C ILE A 197 -14.21 9.30 7.26
N GLY A 198 -15.39 8.72 7.50
CA GLY A 198 -16.45 8.56 6.52
C GLY A 198 -16.23 7.41 5.52
N GLU A 199 -17.16 7.30 4.59
CA GLU A 199 -17.26 6.16 3.65
C GLU A 199 -16.26 6.22 2.50
N ASP A 200 -15.67 7.39 2.26
CA ASP A 200 -14.87 7.70 1.07
C ASP A 200 -13.36 7.49 1.27
N ALA A 201 -12.86 7.68 2.49
CA ALA A 201 -11.44 7.54 2.80
C ALA A 201 -11.02 6.07 2.90
N LEU A 202 -9.76 5.78 2.57
CA LEU A 202 -9.23 4.42 2.57
C LEU A 202 -8.74 4.00 3.97
N ILE A 203 -8.90 2.72 4.29
CA ILE A 203 -8.23 2.09 5.44
C ILE A 203 -7.39 0.92 4.94
N LEU A 204 -6.08 0.99 5.17
CA LEU A 204 -5.11 -0.08 4.95
C LEU A 204 -4.73 -0.69 6.31
N ALA A 205 -4.77 -2.00 6.45
CA ALA A 205 -4.39 -2.66 7.70
C ALA A 205 -3.25 -3.65 7.46
N ASN A 206 -2.17 -3.61 8.27
CA ASN A 206 -1.13 -4.63 8.20
C ASN A 206 -1.65 -5.93 8.84
N ALA A 207 -2.26 -6.80 8.03
CA ALA A 207 -2.75 -8.09 8.49
C ALA A 207 -1.71 -9.21 8.30
N ASN A 208 -0.51 -8.89 7.81
CA ASN A 208 0.44 -9.84 7.25
C ASN A 208 -0.30 -10.80 6.30
N ASP A 209 -0.26 -12.09 6.59
CA ASP A 209 -0.84 -13.17 5.81
C ASP A 209 -2.09 -13.79 6.46
N ARG A 210 -2.90 -12.96 7.14
CA ARG A 210 -4.12 -13.36 7.84
C ARG A 210 -5.36 -12.73 7.22
N THR A 211 -6.48 -13.44 7.30
CA THR A 211 -7.81 -12.89 6.97
C THR A 211 -8.44 -12.26 8.21
N THR A 212 -9.31 -11.26 8.00
CA THR A 212 -9.95 -10.50 9.08
C THR A 212 -11.46 -10.29 8.81
N PRO A 213 -12.25 -11.38 8.78
CA PRO A 213 -13.67 -11.34 8.38
C PRO A 213 -14.53 -10.34 9.18
N ARG A 214 -14.28 -10.16 10.48
CA ARG A 214 -15.06 -9.22 11.31
C ARG A 214 -14.79 -7.77 10.92
N THR A 215 -13.55 -7.44 10.59
CA THR A 215 -13.12 -6.07 10.25
C THR A 215 -13.17 -5.75 8.75
N ALA A 216 -13.34 -6.76 7.89
CA ALA A 216 -13.41 -6.60 6.43
C ALA A 216 -14.38 -5.53 5.92
N PRO A 217 -15.60 -5.35 6.48
CA PRO A 217 -16.51 -4.31 6.02
C PRO A 217 -15.98 -2.87 6.16
N PHE A 218 -14.96 -2.67 7.01
CA PHE A 218 -14.37 -1.36 7.29
C PHE A 218 -13.06 -1.11 6.54
N ILE A 219 -12.40 -2.15 6.04
CA ILE A 219 -11.02 -2.09 5.53
C ILE A 219 -11.02 -2.18 4.00
N ASN A 220 -10.24 -1.31 3.35
CA ASN A 220 -10.10 -1.26 1.89
C ASN A 220 -8.95 -2.14 1.36
N GLY A 221 -7.95 -2.43 2.18
CA GLY A 221 -6.87 -3.32 1.76
C GLY A 221 -6.05 -3.84 2.91
N TYR A 222 -5.29 -4.90 2.63
CA TYR A 222 -4.23 -5.34 3.50
C TYR A 222 -2.87 -4.84 3.04
N PHE A 223 -2.05 -4.42 4.00
CA PHE A 223 -0.62 -4.58 3.86
C PHE A 223 -0.27 -6.00 4.32
N MET A 224 0.20 -6.81 3.39
CA MET A 224 0.57 -8.19 3.61
C MET A 224 2.09 -8.30 3.68
N GLU A 225 2.65 -7.95 4.83
CA GLU A 225 4.06 -8.16 5.19
C GLU A 225 4.32 -9.66 5.40
N CYS A 226 4.64 -10.37 4.32
CA CYS A 226 4.78 -11.83 4.33
C CYS A 226 6.20 -12.23 4.77
N THR A 227 6.39 -12.28 6.09
CA THR A 227 7.65 -12.69 6.73
C THR A 227 7.91 -14.21 6.64
N ARG A 228 6.86 -14.99 6.37
CA ARG A 228 6.93 -16.45 6.18
C ARG A 228 6.65 -16.77 4.72
N SER A 229 7.71 -16.95 3.94
CA SER A 229 7.66 -17.19 2.50
C SER A 229 8.66 -18.27 2.04
N HIS A 230 9.08 -19.17 2.95
CA HIS A 230 10.14 -20.15 2.70
C HIS A 230 9.65 -21.51 2.20
N THR A 231 8.35 -21.80 2.29
CA THR A 231 7.79 -23.11 1.95
C THR A 231 6.60 -23.01 1.00
N ALA A 232 6.30 -24.08 0.26
CA ALA A 232 5.11 -24.13 -0.61
C ALA A 232 3.82 -23.79 0.14
N LYS A 233 3.66 -24.31 1.37
CA LYS A 233 2.53 -24.03 2.25
C LYS A 233 2.42 -22.55 2.64
N ASP A 234 3.55 -21.87 2.80
CA ASP A 234 3.55 -20.43 3.05
C ASP A 234 2.97 -19.67 1.86
N TRP A 235 3.41 -19.99 0.65
CA TRP A 235 2.94 -19.36 -0.58
C TRP A 235 1.46 -19.66 -0.86
N GLU A 236 1.00 -20.88 -0.61
CA GLU A 236 -0.43 -21.22 -0.67
C GLU A 236 -1.26 -20.34 0.27
N ARG A 237 -0.79 -20.14 1.52
CA ARG A 237 -1.46 -19.28 2.49
C ARG A 237 -1.44 -17.81 2.07
N ILE A 238 -0.33 -17.30 1.52
CA ILE A 238 -0.23 -15.93 0.99
C ILE A 238 -1.24 -15.75 -0.15
N ALA A 239 -1.24 -16.63 -1.15
CA ALA A 239 -2.14 -16.58 -2.30
C ALA A 239 -3.61 -16.66 -1.88
N ALA A 240 -3.94 -17.55 -0.93
CA ALA A 240 -5.29 -17.68 -0.38
C ALA A 240 -5.73 -16.42 0.37
N THR A 241 -4.84 -15.81 1.15
CA THR A 241 -5.14 -14.56 1.88
C THR A 241 -5.38 -13.40 0.92
N LEU A 242 -4.52 -13.25 -0.09
CA LEU A 242 -4.67 -12.20 -1.10
C LEU A 242 -5.99 -12.35 -1.87
N SER A 243 -6.30 -13.57 -2.32
CA SER A 243 -7.56 -13.86 -3.01
C SER A 243 -8.78 -13.61 -2.12
N TRP A 244 -8.70 -13.96 -0.85
CA TRP A 244 -9.74 -13.67 0.12
C TRP A 244 -9.93 -12.16 0.29
N ALA A 245 -8.84 -11.40 0.37
CA ALA A 245 -8.90 -9.95 0.52
C ALA A 245 -9.54 -9.27 -0.70
N GLU A 246 -9.19 -9.74 -1.90
CA GLU A 246 -9.83 -9.31 -3.16
C GLU A 246 -11.32 -9.63 -3.24
N ALA A 247 -11.81 -10.66 -2.55
CA ALA A 247 -13.23 -11.00 -2.55
C ALA A 247 -14.02 -10.28 -1.44
N ASN A 248 -13.40 -10.01 -0.29
CA ASN A 248 -14.12 -9.68 0.95
C ASN A 248 -13.89 -8.26 1.46
N LEU A 249 -12.79 -7.60 1.09
CA LEU A 249 -12.52 -6.24 1.54
C LEU A 249 -13.34 -5.21 0.76
N ARG A 250 -13.50 -4.04 1.39
CA ARG A 250 -14.31 -2.92 0.90
C ARG A 250 -13.69 -2.27 -0.35
N GLU A 251 -14.53 -1.93 -1.31
CA GLU A 251 -14.14 -1.17 -2.49
C GLU A 251 -13.98 0.34 -2.22
N PRO A 252 -13.04 1.04 -2.90
CA PRO A 252 -12.05 0.48 -3.82
C PRO A 252 -10.94 -0.25 -3.08
N ARG A 253 -10.50 -1.40 -3.61
CA ARG A 253 -9.47 -2.23 -2.95
C ARG A 253 -8.04 -1.72 -3.17
N ILE A 254 -7.22 -1.84 -2.13
CA ILE A 254 -5.80 -1.45 -2.13
C ILE A 254 -4.89 -2.49 -1.45
N ASN A 255 -5.03 -3.76 -1.82
CA ASN A 255 -4.19 -4.83 -1.26
C ASN A 255 -2.73 -4.70 -1.70
N CYS A 256 -1.80 -4.78 -0.76
CA CYS A 256 -0.37 -4.59 -0.93
C CYS A 256 0.34 -5.87 -0.48
N LEU A 257 0.85 -6.65 -1.44
CA LEU A 257 1.59 -7.88 -1.17
C LEU A 257 3.10 -7.59 -1.09
N GLU A 258 3.70 -7.80 0.07
CA GLU A 258 5.15 -7.77 0.25
C GLU A 258 5.69 -9.14 0.64
N THR A 259 6.85 -9.49 0.10
CA THR A 259 7.67 -10.58 0.61
C THR A 259 9.06 -10.08 0.90
N TRP A 260 9.67 -10.55 1.98
CA TRP A 260 11.07 -10.29 2.25
C TRP A 260 11.98 -11.22 1.45
N PHE A 261 13.15 -10.72 1.09
CA PHE A 261 14.19 -11.60 0.56
C PHE A 261 14.63 -12.63 1.60
N HIS A 262 15.05 -13.82 1.13
CA HIS A 262 15.61 -14.84 2.02
C HIS A 262 17.11 -14.67 2.23
N SER A 263 17.83 -14.26 1.20
CA SER A 263 19.29 -14.06 1.26
C SER A 263 19.76 -12.73 0.68
N SER A 264 19.12 -12.22 -0.37
CA SER A 264 19.52 -10.97 -1.01
C SER A 264 18.40 -10.39 -1.89
N ARG A 265 18.40 -9.07 -2.07
CA ARG A 265 17.61 -8.37 -3.10
C ARG A 265 17.88 -8.88 -4.53
N GLN A 266 18.96 -9.62 -4.74
CA GLN A 266 19.32 -10.25 -6.02
C GLN A 266 18.64 -11.60 -6.25
N ASP A 267 17.80 -12.08 -5.32
CA ASP A 267 16.91 -13.22 -5.57
C ASP A 267 15.77 -12.81 -6.51
N LEU A 268 16.09 -12.76 -7.80
CA LEU A 268 15.14 -12.32 -8.82
C LEU A 268 14.01 -13.31 -9.04
N HIS A 269 14.20 -14.60 -8.73
CA HIS A 269 13.13 -15.60 -8.80
C HIS A 269 12.04 -15.28 -7.77
N LEU A 270 12.45 -15.03 -6.53
CA LEU A 270 11.54 -14.64 -5.46
C LEU A 270 10.84 -13.30 -5.77
N MET A 271 11.58 -12.28 -6.23
CA MET A 271 11.00 -10.99 -6.64
C MET A 271 9.93 -11.15 -7.73
N ARG A 272 10.23 -11.95 -8.77
CA ARG A 272 9.29 -12.20 -9.87
C ARG A 272 8.10 -13.04 -9.42
N ALA A 273 8.31 -14.04 -8.57
CA ALA A 273 7.24 -14.83 -7.97
C ALA A 273 6.25 -13.96 -7.19
N THR A 274 6.74 -13.03 -6.37
CA THR A 274 5.90 -12.09 -5.60
C THR A 274 5.11 -11.17 -6.52
N THR A 275 5.80 -10.61 -7.53
CA THR A 275 5.17 -9.73 -8.52
C THR A 275 4.08 -10.46 -9.31
N ALA A 276 4.39 -11.65 -9.82
CA ALA A 276 3.47 -12.44 -10.63
C ALA A 276 2.31 -13.01 -9.80
N LEU A 277 2.53 -13.36 -8.53
CA LEU A 277 1.46 -13.75 -7.61
C LEU A 277 0.46 -12.60 -7.45
N ALA A 278 0.95 -11.38 -7.17
CA ALA A 278 0.09 -10.20 -7.07
C ALA A 278 -0.69 -9.98 -8.37
N LEU A 279 -0.01 -9.99 -9.52
CA LEU A 279 -0.64 -9.77 -10.83
C LEU A 279 -1.72 -10.79 -11.16
N THR A 280 -1.50 -12.07 -10.83
CA THR A 280 -2.43 -13.15 -11.18
C THR A 280 -3.61 -13.28 -10.23
N HIS A 281 -3.46 -12.84 -8.98
CA HIS A 281 -4.47 -13.01 -7.93
C HIS A 281 -5.16 -11.71 -7.49
N SER A 282 -4.70 -10.55 -7.96
CA SER A 282 -5.15 -9.24 -7.45
C SER A 282 -4.93 -8.10 -8.45
N ASP A 283 -5.69 -7.01 -8.29
CA ASP A 283 -5.44 -5.70 -8.94
C ASP A 283 -4.67 -4.73 -8.02
N GLY A 284 -4.12 -5.26 -6.94
CA GLY A 284 -3.41 -4.56 -5.90
C GLY A 284 -1.99 -4.15 -6.28
N TYR A 285 -1.11 -4.18 -5.30
CA TYR A 285 0.27 -3.70 -5.38
C TYR A 285 1.22 -4.80 -4.92
N CYS A 286 2.44 -4.84 -5.46
CA CYS A 286 3.49 -5.74 -5.01
C CYS A 286 4.70 -4.97 -4.47
N LEU A 287 5.48 -5.61 -3.60
CA LEU A 287 6.80 -5.16 -3.15
C LEU A 287 7.69 -6.36 -2.81
N PHE A 288 8.97 -6.24 -3.09
CA PHE A 288 10.00 -7.17 -2.66
C PHE A 288 11.10 -6.38 -1.96
N SER A 289 11.36 -6.70 -0.70
CA SER A 289 12.07 -5.80 0.21
C SER A 289 12.95 -6.53 1.22
N ASP A 290 13.63 -5.73 2.03
CA ASP A 290 14.45 -6.14 3.15
C ASP A 290 13.64 -6.75 4.30
N PRO A 291 14.16 -7.81 4.97
CA PRO A 291 13.60 -8.28 6.22
C PRO A 291 13.97 -7.35 7.40
N ASN A 292 13.04 -7.18 8.35
CA ASN A 292 13.23 -6.30 9.52
C ASN A 292 14.44 -6.60 10.43
N PRO A 293 14.98 -7.84 10.54
CA PRO A 293 16.19 -8.09 11.33
C PRO A 293 17.48 -7.44 10.81
N LEU A 294 17.44 -6.68 9.71
CA LEU A 294 18.60 -5.92 9.22
C LEU A 294 18.80 -4.61 10.00
N PRO A 295 20.00 -4.00 9.94
CA PRO A 295 20.19 -2.65 10.44
C PRO A 295 19.21 -1.68 9.79
N THR A 296 18.49 -0.92 10.62
CA THR A 296 17.51 0.08 10.18
C THR A 296 18.09 1.04 9.14
N PRO A 297 17.29 1.52 8.17
CA PRO A 297 15.82 1.44 8.15
C PRO A 297 15.25 0.17 7.51
N ASP A 298 14.09 -0.27 8.01
CA ASP A 298 13.37 -1.47 7.54
C ASP A 298 12.68 -1.24 6.17
N HIS A 299 12.20 -2.28 5.49
CA HIS A 299 11.47 -2.17 4.21
C HIS A 299 12.17 -1.41 3.08
N LEU A 300 13.50 -1.28 3.12
CA LEU A 300 14.23 -0.82 1.93
C LEU A 300 14.09 -1.85 0.79
N HIS A 301 14.18 -1.37 -0.43
CA HIS A 301 14.07 -2.20 -1.63
C HIS A 301 14.85 -1.61 -2.79
N ASP A 302 15.00 -2.41 -3.85
CA ASP A 302 15.43 -1.91 -5.15
C ASP A 302 14.22 -1.69 -6.06
N TRP A 303 14.43 -0.94 -7.14
CA TRP A 303 13.48 -0.76 -8.22
C TRP A 303 13.91 -1.67 -9.36
N TYR A 304 13.15 -2.74 -9.58
CA TYR A 304 13.48 -3.71 -10.61
C TYR A 304 12.95 -3.27 -11.96
N ALA A 305 13.74 -3.41 -13.02
CA ALA A 305 13.26 -3.19 -14.39
C ALA A 305 12.03 -4.07 -14.73
N PHE A 306 11.90 -5.20 -14.03
CA PHE A 306 10.72 -6.08 -14.09
C PHE A 306 9.41 -5.36 -13.75
N TRP A 307 9.46 -4.32 -12.90
CA TRP A 307 8.32 -3.50 -12.48
C TRP A 307 8.00 -2.33 -13.41
N ASN A 308 8.81 -2.08 -14.45
CA ASN A 308 8.51 -1.01 -15.39
C ASN A 308 7.13 -1.24 -16.04
N LYS A 309 6.23 -0.26 -15.94
CA LYS A 309 4.85 -0.40 -16.45
C LYS A 309 4.86 -0.77 -17.93
N GLY A 310 4.04 -1.75 -18.32
CA GLY A 310 3.97 -2.20 -19.71
C GLY A 310 2.91 -3.26 -20.03
N LEU A 311 2.23 -3.84 -19.02
CA LEU A 311 1.14 -4.78 -19.26
C LEU A 311 -0.17 -4.11 -19.69
N GLY A 312 -0.35 -2.82 -19.37
CA GLY A 312 -1.65 -2.15 -19.50
C GLY A 312 -2.61 -2.59 -18.39
N LYS A 313 -3.91 -2.64 -18.69
CA LYS A 313 -4.97 -3.05 -17.74
C LYS A 313 -5.27 -4.56 -17.82
N PRO A 314 -5.74 -5.18 -16.73
CA PRO A 314 -6.18 -6.57 -16.76
C PRO A 314 -7.44 -6.72 -17.63
N LYS A 315 -7.51 -7.81 -18.41
CA LYS A 315 -8.69 -8.15 -19.23
C LYS A 315 -9.71 -9.04 -18.50
N GLY A 316 -9.36 -9.52 -17.31
CA GLY A 316 -10.18 -10.39 -16.49
C GLY A 316 -9.40 -10.94 -15.29
N PRO A 317 -9.98 -11.83 -14.49
CA PRO A 317 -9.27 -12.50 -13.40
C PRO A 317 -8.22 -13.47 -13.92
N GLY A 318 -7.19 -13.75 -13.11
CA GLY A 318 -6.25 -14.82 -13.37
C GLY A 318 -6.91 -16.20 -13.30
N LYS A 319 -6.33 -17.17 -14.00
CA LYS A 319 -6.83 -18.54 -14.07
C LYS A 319 -5.72 -19.52 -13.73
N LYS A 320 -6.05 -20.51 -12.90
CA LYS A 320 -5.18 -21.67 -12.66
C LYS A 320 -5.18 -22.57 -13.89
N ARG A 321 -4.00 -23.01 -14.29
CA ARG A 321 -3.74 -23.97 -15.37
C ARG A 321 -3.70 -25.40 -14.82
N GLU A 322 -3.83 -26.38 -15.71
CA GLU A 322 -3.75 -27.81 -15.35
C GLU A 322 -2.38 -28.20 -14.77
N ASP A 323 -1.31 -27.52 -15.19
CA ASP A 323 0.05 -27.70 -14.70
C ASP A 323 0.31 -27.04 -13.34
N GLY A 324 -0.70 -26.44 -12.72
CA GLY A 324 -0.63 -25.79 -11.40
C GLY A 324 -0.20 -24.32 -11.43
N ALA A 325 0.31 -23.81 -12.56
CA ALA A 325 0.64 -22.40 -12.71
C ALA A 325 -0.61 -21.52 -12.88
N PHE A 326 -0.44 -20.21 -12.75
CA PHE A 326 -1.51 -19.22 -12.92
C PHE A 326 -1.18 -18.27 -14.06
N LEU A 327 -2.15 -18.00 -14.93
CA LEU A 327 -2.00 -17.09 -16.05
C LEU A 327 -3.08 -16.01 -15.97
N ARG A 328 -2.71 -14.75 -16.21
CA ARG A 328 -3.66 -13.65 -16.33
C ARG A 328 -3.34 -12.81 -17.56
N GLU A 329 -4.38 -12.52 -18.34
CA GLU A 329 -4.26 -11.67 -19.53
C GLU A 329 -4.44 -10.19 -19.18
N PHE A 330 -3.59 -9.36 -19.78
CA PHE A 330 -3.65 -7.92 -19.78
C PHE A 330 -3.71 -7.39 -21.23
N GLU A 331 -4.01 -6.10 -21.40
CA GLU A 331 -4.10 -5.44 -22.71
C GLU A 331 -2.87 -5.70 -23.59
N ARG A 332 -1.66 -5.70 -23.02
CA ARG A 332 -0.40 -5.78 -23.76
C ARG A 332 0.40 -7.07 -23.55
N GLY A 333 -0.17 -8.05 -22.85
CA GLY A 333 0.56 -9.27 -22.55
C GLY A 333 -0.08 -10.12 -21.47
N PHE A 334 0.74 -10.93 -20.80
CA PHE A 334 0.31 -11.86 -19.77
C PHE A 334 1.22 -11.78 -18.55
N ALA A 335 0.65 -12.03 -17.38
CA ALA A 335 1.41 -12.39 -16.19
C ALA A 335 1.28 -13.90 -15.97
N LEU A 336 2.40 -14.57 -15.72
CA LEU A 336 2.48 -16.01 -15.46
C LEU A 336 3.17 -16.22 -14.11
N TYR A 337 2.54 -16.96 -13.22
CA TYR A 337 3.05 -17.28 -11.89
C TYR A 337 3.15 -18.79 -11.72
N ASN A 338 4.34 -19.30 -11.36
CA ASN A 338 4.55 -20.70 -11.05
C ASN A 338 4.80 -20.88 -9.53
N PRO A 339 3.85 -21.49 -8.79
CA PRO A 339 3.94 -21.61 -7.33
C PRO A 339 5.20 -22.31 -6.82
N MET A 340 5.63 -21.93 -5.62
CA MET A 340 6.66 -22.68 -4.88
C MET A 340 6.20 -24.11 -4.63
N GLY A 341 7.10 -25.08 -4.85
CA GLY A 341 6.79 -26.51 -4.70
C GLY A 341 6.14 -27.15 -5.94
N ASN A 342 5.84 -26.37 -6.98
CA ASN A 342 5.48 -26.94 -8.27
C ASN A 342 6.72 -27.46 -9.04
N ARG A 343 6.53 -28.07 -10.21
CA ARG A 343 7.60 -28.33 -11.18
C ARG A 343 7.80 -27.15 -12.12
N GLU A 344 8.91 -27.12 -12.88
CA GLU A 344 9.03 -26.22 -14.02
C GLU A 344 7.85 -26.43 -14.99
N VAL A 345 7.28 -25.33 -15.46
CA VAL A 345 6.16 -25.34 -16.41
C VAL A 345 6.58 -24.69 -17.73
N THR A 346 5.93 -25.10 -18.82
CA THR A 346 6.05 -24.44 -20.13
C THR A 346 4.69 -23.84 -20.49
N ALA A 347 4.67 -22.54 -20.76
CA ALA A 347 3.49 -21.86 -21.28
C ALA A 347 3.67 -21.57 -22.77
N GLU A 348 2.75 -22.07 -23.57
CA GLU A 348 2.70 -21.88 -25.02
C GLU A 348 1.64 -20.83 -25.39
N PHE A 349 1.97 -20.00 -26.37
CA PHE A 349 1.15 -18.90 -26.86
C PHE A 349 1.03 -18.95 -28.38
N ALA A 350 -0.08 -18.45 -28.91
CA ALA A 350 -0.36 -18.46 -30.35
C ALA A 350 0.54 -17.50 -31.16
N GLU A 351 1.16 -16.54 -30.48
CA GLU A 351 2.09 -15.57 -31.05
C GLU A 351 3.35 -15.48 -30.16
N PRO A 352 4.52 -15.17 -30.73
CA PRO A 352 5.71 -15.02 -29.91
C PRO A 352 5.60 -13.80 -28.99
N LEU A 353 5.87 -14.00 -27.70
CA LEU A 353 5.89 -12.96 -26.67
C LEU A 353 7.31 -12.74 -26.16
N THR A 354 7.59 -11.54 -25.67
CA THR A 354 8.88 -11.20 -25.06
C THR A 354 8.81 -11.37 -23.56
N SER A 355 9.63 -12.29 -23.03
CA SER A 355 9.84 -12.44 -21.59
C SER A 355 10.52 -11.21 -21.02
N ARG A 356 9.95 -10.62 -19.97
CA ARG A 356 10.60 -9.53 -19.24
C ARG A 356 11.74 -10.05 -18.36
N ALA A 357 11.65 -11.29 -17.89
CA ALA A 357 12.70 -11.90 -17.09
C ALA A 357 13.99 -12.15 -17.91
N THR A 358 13.87 -12.61 -19.15
CA THR A 358 15.01 -13.06 -19.96
C THR A 358 15.29 -12.20 -21.20
N GLY A 359 14.35 -11.37 -21.62
CA GLY A 359 14.39 -10.64 -22.90
C GLY A 359 14.13 -11.53 -24.12
N GLN A 360 13.90 -12.83 -23.94
CA GLN A 360 13.70 -13.76 -25.05
C GLN A 360 12.30 -13.60 -25.64
N ARG A 361 12.24 -13.49 -26.96
CA ARG A 361 11.00 -13.56 -27.74
C ARG A 361 10.76 -14.98 -28.25
N ALA A 362 9.68 -15.62 -27.81
CA ALA A 362 9.35 -17.01 -28.16
C ALA A 362 7.85 -17.28 -28.03
N GLU A 363 7.36 -18.38 -28.64
CA GLU A 363 5.98 -18.86 -28.45
C GLU A 363 5.85 -19.73 -27.20
N ALA A 364 6.97 -20.28 -26.70
CA ALA A 364 7.02 -21.13 -25.52
C ALA A 364 7.99 -20.57 -24.48
N HIS A 365 7.52 -20.40 -23.25
CA HIS A 365 8.31 -19.88 -22.13
C HIS A 365 8.36 -20.89 -20.99
N ARG A 366 9.56 -21.17 -20.48
CA ARG A 366 9.79 -22.06 -19.34
C ARG A 366 9.92 -21.25 -18.06
N ILE A 367 9.11 -21.57 -17.06
CA ILE A 367 9.09 -20.88 -15.77
C ILE A 367 9.43 -21.88 -14.66
N PRO A 368 10.56 -21.72 -13.96
CA PRO A 368 10.91 -22.53 -12.79
C PRO A 368 9.86 -22.44 -11.69
N ALA A 369 9.90 -23.37 -10.75
CA ALA A 369 9.08 -23.28 -9.54
C ALA A 369 9.50 -22.07 -8.68
N CYS A 370 8.54 -21.48 -7.95
CA CYS A 370 8.79 -20.25 -7.19
C CYS A 370 9.34 -19.11 -8.06
N ASP A 371 8.70 -18.90 -9.21
CA ASP A 371 9.06 -17.84 -10.14
C ASP A 371 7.82 -17.28 -10.84
N GLY A 372 7.99 -16.25 -11.64
CA GLY A 372 6.98 -15.73 -12.52
C GLY A 372 7.58 -14.92 -13.66
N ASP A 373 6.75 -14.54 -14.61
CA ASP A 373 7.16 -13.71 -15.73
C ASP A 373 6.05 -12.77 -16.19
N ILE A 374 6.47 -11.73 -16.88
CA ILE A 374 5.64 -10.78 -17.61
C ILE A 374 5.99 -10.98 -19.08
N LEU A 375 5.02 -11.49 -19.85
CA LEU A 375 5.19 -11.84 -21.24
C LEU A 375 4.48 -10.79 -22.10
N LEU A 376 5.24 -10.01 -22.86
CA LEU A 376 4.74 -8.84 -23.59
C LEU A 376 4.55 -9.14 -25.07
N ARG A 377 3.49 -8.58 -25.66
CA ARG A 377 3.30 -8.54 -27.12
C ARG A 377 4.31 -7.57 -27.76
N ASP A 378 4.53 -7.68 -29.06
CA ASP A 378 5.41 -6.76 -29.78
C ASP A 378 4.92 -5.30 -29.68
N GLY A 379 5.86 -4.38 -29.44
CA GLY A 379 5.58 -2.95 -29.33
C GLY A 379 4.90 -2.51 -28.02
N ALA A 380 4.84 -3.39 -27.02
CA ALA A 380 4.22 -3.15 -25.71
C ALA A 380 5.01 -2.23 -24.78
#